data_AF-A0A7X7LGM8-F1
#
_entry.id   AF-A0A7X7LGM8-F1
#
_cell.length_a   1.000
_cell.length_b   1.000
_cell.length_c   1.000
_cell.angle_alpha   90.00
_cell.angle_beta   90.00
_cell.angle_gamma   90.00
#
_symmetry.space_group_name_H-M   'P 1'
#
loop_
_entity.id
_entity.type
_entity.pdbx_description
1 polymer ?
#
loop_
_entity_poly.entity_id
_entity_poly.type
_entity_poly.pdbx_seq_one_letter_code
_entity_poly.pdbx_strand_id
1 'polypeptide(L)'
;MSKKSTSTASDDYPEITQKDIDKAVFRIGLKPAERKQRVSIMLDSSIIEWFKMKAGIKGYQTLINKALKEIVDQDSLKGLIRKIVKEELATKNG
;
A
#
# COMPACT_ATOMS: atom_id res chain seq x y z
N MET A 1 7.84 41.10 -10.93
CA MET A 1 7.49 40.83 -12.35
C MET A 1 7.52 39.33 -12.57
N SER A 2 6.37 38.71 -12.84
CA SER A 2 6.24 37.26 -13.03
C SER A 2 6.65 36.88 -14.46
N LYS A 3 7.71 36.08 -14.63
CA LYS A 3 8.05 35.48 -15.92
C LYS A 3 7.46 34.06 -15.94
N LYS A 4 6.29 33.92 -16.57
CA LYS A 4 5.72 32.62 -16.91
C LYS A 4 6.39 32.17 -18.21
N SER A 5 7.37 31.28 -18.09
CA SER A 5 8.04 30.69 -19.24
C SER A 5 7.21 29.49 -19.73
N THR A 6 6.28 29.72 -20.64
CA THR A 6 5.65 28.64 -21.42
C THR A 6 6.53 28.36 -22.64
N SER A 7 7.17 27.20 -22.65
CA SER A 7 7.92 26.68 -23.79
C SER A 7 6.95 26.31 -24.92
N THR A 8 7.11 26.94 -26.07
CA THR A 8 6.47 26.59 -27.34
C THR A 8 7.14 25.35 -27.95
N ALA A 9 6.83 24.17 -27.42
CA ALA A 9 6.85 22.94 -28.20
C ALA A 9 5.39 22.65 -28.55
N SER A 10 5.07 22.30 -29.81
CA SER A 10 3.72 21.89 -30.16
C SER A 10 3.31 20.72 -29.28
N ASP A 11 2.31 20.96 -28.43
CA ASP A 11 1.70 19.91 -27.63
C ASP A 11 0.73 19.15 -28.55
N ASP A 12 1.30 18.38 -29.49
CA ASP A 12 0.57 17.50 -30.42
C ASP A 12 -0.05 16.29 -29.70
N TYR A 13 -0.08 16.29 -28.36
CA TYR A 13 -0.72 15.28 -27.55
C TYR A 13 -2.21 15.61 -27.38
N PRO A 14 -3.12 14.64 -27.54
CA PRO A 14 -4.53 14.88 -27.27
C PRO A 14 -4.72 15.34 -25.82
N GLU A 15 -5.62 16.31 -25.60
CA GLU A 15 -5.97 16.73 -24.26
C GLU A 15 -6.48 15.53 -23.45
N ILE A 16 -5.99 15.39 -22.21
CA ILE A 16 -6.38 14.31 -21.32
C ILE A 16 -7.87 14.45 -21.02
N THR A 17 -8.68 13.47 -21.44
CA THR A 17 -10.13 13.48 -21.21
C THR A 17 -10.47 12.76 -19.90
N GLN A 18 -11.67 13.03 -19.36
CA GLN A 18 -12.17 12.30 -18.18
C GLN A 18 -12.20 10.77 -18.41
N LYS A 19 -12.49 10.32 -19.65
CA LYS A 19 -12.48 8.90 -20.02
C LYS A 19 -11.09 8.26 -19.88
N ASP A 20 -10.03 9.04 -20.04
CA ASP A 20 -8.65 8.57 -19.88
C ASP A 20 -8.29 8.45 -18.40
N ILE A 21 -8.79 9.36 -17.56
CA ILE A 21 -8.65 9.30 -16.10
C ILE A 21 -9.38 8.09 -15.51
N ASP A 22 -10.60 7.81 -15.98
CA ASP A 22 -11.41 6.70 -15.47
C ASP A 22 -10.74 5.33 -15.72
N LYS A 23 -9.94 5.23 -16.79
CA LYS A 23 -9.15 4.02 -17.13
C LYS A 23 -7.77 3.99 -16.46
N ALA A 24 -7.40 5.01 -15.71
CA ALA A 24 -6.05 5.12 -15.15
C ALA A 24 -5.78 4.07 -14.06
N VAL A 25 -4.67 3.34 -14.23
CA VAL A 25 -4.17 2.37 -13.24
C VAL A 25 -3.21 3.07 -12.29
N PHE A 26 -3.47 2.98 -10.99
CA PHE A 26 -2.57 3.52 -9.98
C PHE A 26 -1.29 2.68 -9.90
N ARG A 27 -0.13 3.32 -10.07
CA ARG A 27 1.18 2.68 -10.08
C ARG A 27 2.17 3.44 -9.21
N ILE A 28 3.05 2.70 -8.52
CA ILE A 28 4.19 3.23 -7.77
C ILE A 28 5.45 2.53 -8.29
N GLY A 29 6.42 3.29 -8.82
CA GLY A 29 7.63 2.71 -9.42
C GLY A 29 7.32 1.78 -10.60
N LEU A 30 6.38 2.18 -11.46
CA LEU A 30 5.87 1.42 -12.62
C LEU A 30 5.13 0.10 -12.29
N LYS A 31 5.02 -0.27 -11.02
CA LYS A 31 4.27 -1.45 -10.58
C LYS A 31 2.85 -1.07 -10.18
N PRO A 32 1.82 -1.88 -10.53
CA PRO A 32 0.47 -1.71 -9.97
C PRO A 32 0.54 -1.62 -8.46
N ALA A 33 -0.11 -0.61 -7.90
CA ALA A 33 -0.14 -0.39 -6.46
C ALA A 33 -1.58 -0.51 -5.96
N GLU A 34 -1.75 -1.19 -4.84
CA GLU A 34 -3.04 -1.27 -4.17
C GLU A 34 -3.45 0.11 -3.64
N ARG A 35 -4.73 0.44 -3.80
CA ARG A 35 -5.30 1.67 -3.25
C ARG A 35 -5.62 1.44 -1.77
N LYS A 36 -5.28 2.41 -0.93
CA LYS A 36 -5.74 2.42 0.47
C LYS A 36 -7.26 2.56 0.49
N GLN A 37 -7.94 1.67 1.19
CA GLN A 37 -9.38 1.78 1.43
C GLN A 37 -9.64 2.58 2.71
N ARG A 38 -10.59 3.52 2.66
CA ARG A 38 -11.06 4.21 3.87
C ARG A 38 -11.99 3.27 4.64
N VAL A 39 -11.63 2.99 5.88
CA VAL A 39 -12.43 2.19 6.81
C VAL A 39 -12.65 2.97 8.10
N SER A 40 -13.75 2.69 8.80
CA SER A 40 -14.00 3.20 10.15
C SER A 40 -13.78 2.04 11.12
N ILE A 41 -12.80 2.17 12.01
CA ILE A 41 -12.49 1.20 13.06
C ILE A 41 -12.27 1.97 14.36
N MET A 42 -12.61 1.36 15.49
CA MET A 42 -12.27 1.89 16.81
C MET A 42 -10.93 1.31 17.26
N LEU A 43 -10.09 2.15 17.86
CA LEU A 43 -8.82 1.77 18.47
C LEU A 43 -8.71 2.44 19.83
N ASP A 44 -8.08 1.77 20.79
CA ASP A 44 -7.86 2.32 22.12
C ASP A 44 -7.03 3.62 22.04
N SER A 45 -7.36 4.57 22.90
CA SER A 45 -6.67 5.86 22.97
C SER A 45 -5.17 5.68 23.23
N SER A 46 -4.80 4.74 24.10
CA SER A 46 -3.41 4.40 24.42
C SER A 46 -2.62 3.93 23.20
N ILE A 47 -3.24 3.15 22.32
CA ILE A 47 -2.63 2.67 21.07
C ILE A 47 -2.40 3.86 20.12
N ILE A 48 -3.41 4.73 19.97
CA ILE A 48 -3.30 5.92 19.13
C ILE A 48 -2.19 6.84 19.64
N GLU A 49 -2.12 7.08 20.94
CA GLU A 49 -1.07 7.90 21.57
C GLU A 49 0.32 7.32 21.37
N TRP A 50 0.48 6.01 21.56
CA TRP A 50 1.76 5.34 21.32
C TRP A 50 2.24 5.52 19.87
N PHE A 51 1.35 5.34 18.89
CA PHE A 51 1.71 5.57 17.48
C PHE A 51 1.91 7.04 17.14
N LYS A 52 1.22 7.98 17.80
CA LYS A 52 1.47 9.43 17.66
C LYS A 52 2.86 9.81 18.17
N MET A 53 3.29 9.28 19.32
CA MET A 53 4.64 9.53 19.85
C MET A 53 5.73 8.93 18.96
N LYS A 54 5.47 7.77 18.36
CA LYS A 54 6.42 7.09 17.46
C LYS A 54 6.44 7.67 16.05
N ALA A 55 5.41 8.44 15.69
CA ALA A 55 5.31 9.07 14.38
C ALA A 55 6.26 10.27 14.30
N GLY A 56 7.32 10.13 13.51
CA GLY A 56 8.09 11.26 13.00
C GLY A 56 7.40 11.88 11.78
N ILE A 57 8.16 12.07 10.70
CA ILE A 57 7.65 12.57 9.40
C ILE A 57 6.55 11.65 8.82
N LYS A 58 6.65 10.34 9.08
CA LYS A 58 5.66 9.35 8.66
C LYS A 58 4.49 9.38 9.66
N GLY A 59 3.36 9.99 9.29
CA GLY A 59 2.20 10.09 10.17
C GLY A 59 1.73 8.76 10.76
N TYR A 60 1.16 8.80 11.97
CA TYR A 60 0.83 7.61 12.80
C TYR A 60 -0.03 6.56 12.09
N GLN A 61 -0.95 6.96 11.22
CA GLN A 61 -1.78 6.05 10.41
C GLN A 61 -0.93 5.14 9.49
N THR A 62 0.21 5.64 9.00
CA THR A 62 1.13 4.84 8.17
C THR A 62 1.79 3.76 8.99
N LEU A 63 2.15 4.06 10.25
CA LEU A 63 2.73 3.09 11.17
C LEU A 63 1.73 2.01 11.57
N ILE A 64 0.48 2.39 11.86
CA ILE A 64 -0.61 1.44 12.14
C ILE A 64 -0.80 0.48 10.97
N ASN A 65 -0.94 1.01 9.75
CA ASN A 65 -1.10 0.18 8.55
C ASN A 65 0.09 -0.76 8.32
N LYS A 66 1.33 -0.29 8.58
CA LYS A 66 2.53 -1.13 8.47
C LYS A 66 2.49 -2.30 9.46
N ALA A 67 2.14 -2.03 10.72
CA ALA A 67 2.04 -3.06 11.75
C ALA A 67 0.97 -4.12 11.41
N LEU A 68 -0.21 -3.68 10.93
CA LEU A 68 -1.26 -4.61 10.48
C LEU A 68 -0.79 -5.47 9.30
N LYS A 69 -0.08 -4.87 8.34
CA LYS A 69 0.48 -5.59 7.20
C LYS A 69 1.49 -6.66 7.62
N GLU A 70 2.39 -6.33 8.54
CA GLU A 70 3.38 -7.29 9.07
C GLU A 70 2.71 -8.50 9.72
N ILE A 71 1.61 -8.30 10.45
CA ILE A 71 0.85 -9.40 11.07
C ILE A 71 0.21 -10.31 10.01
N VAL A 72 -0.45 -9.72 9.01
CA VAL A 72 -1.07 -10.48 7.91
C VAL A 72 -0.02 -11.28 7.12
N ASP A 73 1.10 -10.66 6.79
CA ASP A 73 2.20 -11.30 6.07
C ASP A 73 2.79 -12.45 6.92
N GLN A 74 2.97 -12.25 8.22
CA GLN A 74 3.49 -13.27 9.13
C GLN A 74 2.54 -14.47 9.29
N ASP A 75 1.23 -14.24 9.38
CA ASP A 75 0.24 -15.31 9.48
C ASP A 75 0.15 -16.12 8.19
N SER A 76 0.25 -15.47 7.03
CA SER A 76 0.31 -16.15 5.73
C SER A 76 1.53 -17.07 5.63
N LEU A 77 2.69 -16.59 6.08
CA LEU A 77 3.94 -17.36 6.08
C LEU A 77 3.88 -18.56 7.04
N LYS A 78 3.37 -18.37 8.26
CA LYS A 78 3.18 -19.48 9.22
C LYS A 78 2.24 -20.54 8.66
N GLY A 79 1.15 -20.12 8.00
CA GLY A 79 0.22 -21.02 7.34
C GLY A 79 0.89 -21.84 6.24
N LEU A 80 1.67 -21.18 5.38
CA LEU A 80 2.43 -21.84 4.31
C LEU A 80 3.45 -22.85 4.86
N ILE A 81 4.24 -22.48 5.87
CA ILE A 81 5.23 -23.36 6.50
C ILE A 81 4.53 -24.60 7.08
N ARG A 82 3.42 -24.44 7.82
CA ARG A 82 2.67 -25.58 8.37
C ARG A 82 2.15 -26.52 7.28
N LYS A 83 1.70 -25.97 6.14
CA LYS A 83 1.24 -26.76 5.01
C LYS A 83 2.37 -27.60 4.42
N ILE A 84 3.50 -26.96 4.10
CA ILE A 84 4.68 -27.64 3.54
C ILE A 84 5.15 -28.75 4.49
N VAL A 85 5.29 -28.47 5.78
CA VAL A 85 5.71 -29.48 6.76
C VAL A 85 4.75 -30.66 6.82
N LYS A 86 3.43 -30.44 6.73
CA LYS A 86 2.45 -31.52 6.68
C LYS A 86 2.56 -32.36 5.40
N GLU A 87 2.75 -31.73 4.26
CA GLU A 87 2.91 -32.41 2.97
C GLU A 87 4.18 -33.28 2.96
N GLU A 88 5.31 -32.75 3.45
CA GLU A 88 6.57 -33.49 3.57
C GLU A 88 6.46 -34.68 4.54
N LEU A 89 5.81 -34.50 5.69
CA LEU A 89 5.57 -35.60 6.64
C LEU A 89 4.62 -36.67 6.09
N ALA A 90 3.59 -36.28 5.33
CA ALA A 90 2.68 -37.22 4.69
C ALA A 90 3.37 -38.02 3.58
N THR A 91 4.28 -37.40 2.83
CA THR A 91 5.03 -38.04 1.74
C THR A 91 6.12 -38.99 2.26
N LYS A 92 6.68 -38.74 3.46
CA LYS A 92 7.70 -39.60 4.08
C LYS A 92 7.15 -40.83 4.81
N ASN A 93 5.86 -40.85 5.12
CA ASN A 93 5.22 -41.91 5.90
C ASN A 93 4.37 -42.87 5.05
N GLY A 94 4.49 -42.80 3.71
CA GLY A 94 3.90 -43.76 2.75
C GLY A 94 4.98 -44.35 1.86
#